data_AF-A0A5A7UZ63-F1
#
_entry.id   AF-A0A5A7UZ63-F1
#
_cell.length_a   1.000
_cell.length_b   1.000
_cell.length_c   1.000
_cell.angle_alpha   90.00
_cell.angle_beta   90.00
_cell.angle_gamma   90.00
#
_symmetry.space_group_name_H-M   'P 1'
#
loop_
_entity.id
_entity.type
_entity.pdbx_description
1 polymer ?
#
loop_
_entity_poly.entity_id
_entity_poly.type
_entity_poly.pdbx_seq_one_letter_code
_entity_poly.pdbx_strand_id
1 'polypeptide(L)'
;MKFWGTAQPSPTSTPTPRRHVQSRLLEFEPYIHANGRISMSIDPDTQKPISPHAVHFNQVISVYVRKTFPICCLRWADVGRENIKVVKGDLQHFFMLDFNDQAMNRFVEHQMLNTFKEFRDDCHRHFKKYSDLKEACANAPYILVGRMEDWHYLYDYYMSCASK
;
A
#
# COMPACT_ATOMS: atom_id res chain seq x y z
N MET A 1 39.24 -31.89 -29.25
CA MET A 1 39.23 -30.61 -28.52
C MET A 1 37.78 -30.15 -28.42
N LYS A 2 37.27 -29.98 -27.19
CA LYS A 2 36.00 -29.37 -26.75
C LYS A 2 34.70 -30.18 -26.94
N PHE A 3 34.28 -30.75 -25.80
CA PHE A 3 32.96 -31.25 -25.46
C PHE A 3 31.90 -30.15 -25.54
N TRP A 4 30.72 -30.45 -26.07
CA TRP A 4 29.53 -29.61 -25.96
C TRP A 4 28.85 -29.92 -24.62
N GLY A 5 29.23 -29.18 -23.57
CA GLY A 5 28.53 -29.23 -22.29
C GLY A 5 27.29 -28.35 -22.35
N THR A 6 26.10 -28.96 -22.36
CA THR A 6 24.84 -28.26 -22.08
C THR A 6 24.82 -27.86 -20.62
N ALA A 7 25.08 -26.58 -20.33
CA ALA A 7 24.83 -26.01 -19.02
C ALA A 7 23.33 -25.71 -18.87
N GLN A 8 22.66 -26.42 -17.95
CA GLN A 8 21.32 -26.05 -17.50
C GLN A 8 21.39 -24.71 -16.75
N PRO A 9 20.46 -23.76 -16.99
CA PRO A 9 20.33 -22.61 -16.12
C PRO A 9 19.71 -23.05 -14.78
N SER A 10 20.45 -22.86 -13.69
CA SER A 10 19.93 -22.98 -12.34
C SER A 10 18.79 -21.98 -12.12
N PRO A 11 17.66 -22.35 -11.48
CA PRO A 11 16.63 -21.39 -11.15
C PRO A 11 17.16 -20.46 -10.05
N THR A 12 17.53 -19.23 -10.42
CA THR A 12 17.72 -18.16 -9.45
C THR A 12 16.35 -17.83 -8.88
N SER A 13 16.05 -18.35 -7.69
CA SER A 13 14.89 -17.95 -6.90
C SER A 13 15.03 -16.47 -6.51
N THR A 14 14.59 -15.58 -7.38
CA THR A 14 14.33 -14.18 -7.00
C THR A 14 13.07 -14.16 -6.14
N PRO A 15 13.13 -13.76 -4.86
CA PRO A 15 11.91 -13.61 -4.08
C PRO A 15 11.15 -12.43 -4.68
N THR A 16 10.05 -12.72 -5.38
CA THR A 16 9.12 -11.70 -5.85
C THR A 16 8.21 -11.36 -4.67
N PRO A 17 8.37 -10.22 -3.98
CA PRO A 17 7.72 -10.06 -2.67
C PRO A 17 6.23 -9.71 -2.76
N ARG A 18 5.71 -9.37 -3.96
CA ARG A 18 4.50 -8.53 -4.07
C ARG A 18 3.29 -9.16 -4.75
N ARG A 19 3.45 -10.26 -5.52
CA ARG A 19 2.29 -11.04 -6.00
C ARG A 19 1.53 -11.70 -4.84
N HIS A 20 2.23 -12.01 -3.75
CA HIS A 20 1.67 -12.62 -2.55
C HIS A 20 0.69 -11.72 -1.76
N VAL A 21 0.80 -10.39 -1.82
CA VAL A 21 -0.04 -9.52 -0.97
C VAL A 21 -1.45 -9.38 -1.54
N GLN A 22 -1.59 -9.37 -2.87
CA GLN A 22 -2.88 -9.20 -3.54
C GLN A 22 -3.68 -10.50 -3.60
N SER A 23 -3.02 -11.65 -3.80
CA SER A 23 -3.68 -12.96 -3.70
C SER A 23 -4.27 -13.18 -2.31
N ARG A 24 -3.56 -12.76 -1.25
CA ARG A 24 -4.08 -12.84 0.13
C ARG A 24 -5.27 -11.93 0.42
N LEU A 25 -5.40 -10.79 -0.26
CA LEU A 25 -6.59 -9.93 -0.11
C LEU A 25 -7.82 -10.59 -0.77
N LEU A 26 -7.64 -11.18 -1.96
CA LEU A 26 -8.69 -11.94 -2.65
C LEU A 26 -9.08 -13.23 -1.90
N GLU A 27 -8.16 -13.82 -1.13
CA GLU A 27 -8.47 -14.91 -0.19
C GLU A 27 -9.26 -14.44 1.04
N PHE A 28 -9.17 -13.16 1.39
CA PHE A 28 -9.83 -12.58 2.57
C PHE A 28 -11.32 -12.30 2.33
N GLU A 29 -11.69 -11.88 1.13
CA GLU A 29 -13.08 -11.61 0.73
C GLU A 29 -14.02 -12.82 0.95
N PRO A 30 -13.68 -14.06 0.49
CA PRO A 30 -14.47 -15.26 0.76
C PRO A 30 -14.68 -15.58 2.24
N TYR A 31 -13.67 -15.35 3.09
CA TYR A 31 -13.75 -15.60 4.53
C TYR A 31 -14.76 -14.64 5.21
N ILE A 32 -14.77 -13.38 4.80
CA ILE A 32 -15.69 -12.35 5.32
C ILE A 32 -17.13 -12.64 4.88
N HIS A 33 -17.33 -13.08 3.64
CA HIS A 33 -18.64 -13.48 3.15
C HIS A 33 -19.25 -14.65 3.94
N ALA A 34 -18.41 -15.59 4.41
CA ALA A 34 -18.86 -16.74 5.21
C ALA A 34 -19.02 -16.41 6.70
N ASN A 35 -18.15 -15.57 7.27
CA ASN A 35 -18.02 -15.40 8.73
C ASN A 35 -18.43 -14.00 9.24
N GLY A 36 -18.83 -13.08 8.36
CA GLY A 36 -19.19 -11.70 8.72
C GLY A 36 -17.98 -10.79 8.94
N ARG A 37 -18.13 -9.74 9.77
CA ARG A 37 -17.07 -8.77 10.07
C ARG A 37 -16.12 -9.28 11.14
N ILE A 38 -14.83 -8.95 11.01
CA ILE A 38 -13.80 -9.34 11.98
C ILE A 38 -13.73 -8.35 13.12
N SER A 39 -13.71 -8.85 14.36
CA SER A 39 -13.51 -8.01 15.54
C SER A 39 -12.06 -7.52 15.64
N MET A 40 -11.88 -6.22 15.86
CA MET A 40 -10.58 -5.58 16.00
C MET A 40 -10.63 -4.66 17.23
N SER A 41 -9.82 -4.97 18.24
CA SER A 41 -9.62 -4.15 19.44
C SER A 41 -8.17 -3.70 19.54
N ILE A 42 -7.99 -2.50 20.07
CA ILE A 42 -6.68 -1.97 20.46
C ILE A 42 -6.53 -2.06 21.97
N ASP A 43 -5.30 -2.28 22.40
CA ASP A 43 -4.91 -2.14 23.79
C ASP A 43 -4.94 -0.65 24.14
N PRO A 44 -5.72 -0.24 25.16
CA PRO A 44 -5.85 1.18 25.51
C PRO A 44 -4.54 1.78 26.03
N ASP A 45 -3.67 0.98 26.65
CA ASP A 45 -2.41 1.45 27.24
C ASP A 45 -1.32 1.57 26.18
N THR A 46 -1.26 0.62 25.25
CA THR A 46 -0.19 0.55 24.24
C THR A 46 -0.59 1.05 22.86
N GLN A 47 -1.89 1.32 22.61
CA GLN A 47 -2.48 1.68 21.32
C GLN A 47 -2.05 0.73 20.18
N LYS A 48 -1.85 -0.55 20.53
CA LYS A 48 -1.50 -1.61 19.59
C LYS A 48 -2.68 -2.53 19.37
N PRO A 49 -2.82 -3.10 18.17
CA PRO A 49 -3.85 -4.10 17.93
C PRO A 49 -3.57 -5.35 18.77
N ILE A 50 -4.56 -5.81 19.53
CA ILE A 50 -4.48 -7.04 20.35
C ILE A 50 -4.81 -8.28 19.49
N SER A 51 -5.49 -8.08 18.37
CA SER A 51 -6.02 -9.16 17.53
C SER A 51 -4.94 -9.85 16.68
N PRO A 52 -4.98 -11.20 16.52
CA PRO A 52 -4.14 -11.92 15.56
C PRO A 52 -4.38 -11.47 14.10
N HIS A 53 -5.46 -10.73 13.85
CA HIS A 53 -5.77 -10.16 12.54
C HIS A 53 -5.08 -8.82 12.26
N ALA A 54 -4.24 -8.29 13.18
CA ALA A 54 -3.48 -7.06 12.99
C ALA A 54 -2.69 -7.01 11.66
N VAL A 55 -2.11 -8.15 11.28
CA VAL A 55 -1.36 -8.30 10.03
C VAL A 55 -2.25 -8.13 8.80
N HIS A 56 -3.48 -8.65 8.84
CA HIS A 56 -4.46 -8.48 7.77
C HIS A 56 -5.01 -7.06 7.75
N PHE A 57 -5.31 -6.51 8.93
CA PHE A 57 -5.75 -5.12 9.08
C PHE A 57 -4.79 -4.13 8.40
N ASN A 58 -3.48 -4.25 8.68
CA ASN A 58 -2.47 -3.39 8.06
C ASN A 58 -2.35 -3.59 6.54
N GLN A 59 -2.55 -4.81 6.05
CA GLN A 59 -2.57 -5.08 4.60
C GLN A 59 -3.77 -4.43 3.91
N VAL A 60 -4.95 -4.56 4.50
CA VAL A 60 -6.18 -3.95 4.00
C VAL A 60 -6.04 -2.42 4.00
N ILE A 61 -5.55 -1.83 5.09
CA ILE A 61 -5.22 -0.39 5.14
C ILE A 61 -4.28 -0.01 4.02
N SER A 62 -3.20 -0.79 3.81
CA SER A 62 -2.21 -0.49 2.78
C SER A 62 -2.82 -0.47 1.38
N VAL A 63 -3.70 -1.42 1.07
CA VAL A 63 -4.41 -1.45 -0.21
C VAL A 63 -5.32 -0.23 -0.37
N TYR A 64 -6.18 0.06 0.61
CA TYR A 64 -7.16 1.14 0.50
C TYR A 64 -6.53 2.52 0.54
N VAL A 65 -5.48 2.75 1.32
CA VAL A 65 -4.70 3.99 1.27
C VAL A 65 -4.09 4.17 -0.11
N ARG A 66 -3.43 3.14 -0.67
CA ARG A 66 -2.77 3.25 -1.98
C ARG A 66 -3.78 3.36 -3.14
N LYS A 67 -4.99 2.84 -2.98
CA LYS A 67 -6.08 2.94 -3.97
C LYS A 67 -6.76 4.30 -3.94
N THR A 68 -7.04 4.81 -2.74
CA THR A 68 -7.89 5.99 -2.55
C THR A 68 -7.07 7.28 -2.47
N PHE A 69 -5.91 7.28 -1.80
CA PHE A 69 -5.22 8.52 -1.50
C PHE A 69 -4.51 9.07 -2.74
N PRO A 70 -4.70 10.36 -3.10
CA PRO A 70 -4.02 10.99 -4.22
C PRO A 70 -2.51 10.99 -3.98
N ILE A 71 -1.74 10.62 -5.00
CA ILE A 71 -0.29 10.58 -4.85
C ILE A 71 0.32 12.00 -4.92
N CYS A 72 -0.42 12.92 -5.53
CA CYS A 72 -0.10 14.33 -5.66
C CYS A 72 -0.10 15.07 -4.30
N CYS A 73 -0.79 14.54 -3.29
CA CYS A 73 -0.68 15.03 -1.92
C CYS A 73 0.77 14.86 -1.42
N LEU A 74 1.46 15.97 -1.16
CA LEU A 74 2.85 15.92 -0.69
C LEU A 74 2.93 15.67 0.81
N ARG A 75 1.90 16.08 1.56
CA ARG A 75 1.80 15.94 3.02
C ARG A 75 0.45 15.37 3.40
N TRP A 76 0.38 14.78 4.60
CA TRP A 76 -0.88 14.31 5.18
C TRP A 76 -1.94 15.39 5.29
N ALA A 77 -1.55 16.62 5.64
CA ALA A 77 -2.46 17.75 5.72
C ALA A 77 -3.11 18.12 4.38
N ASP A 78 -2.50 17.69 3.27
CA ASP A 78 -3.03 17.92 1.91
C ASP A 78 -3.99 16.80 1.48
N VAL A 79 -4.08 15.71 2.25
CA VAL A 79 -5.07 14.65 2.01
C VAL A 79 -6.43 15.14 2.48
N GLY A 80 -7.38 15.20 1.54
CA GLY A 80 -8.75 15.59 1.85
C GLY A 80 -9.38 14.70 2.92
N ARG A 81 -10.17 15.31 3.81
CA ARG A 81 -10.92 14.56 4.85
C ARG A 81 -11.90 13.54 4.25
N GLU A 82 -12.32 13.71 3.00
CA GLU A 82 -13.17 12.72 2.32
C GLU A 82 -12.40 11.41 2.09
N ASN A 83 -11.14 11.44 1.64
CA ASN A 83 -10.34 10.23 1.41
C ASN A 83 -10.21 9.42 2.69
N ILE A 84 -9.99 10.12 3.81
CA ILE A 84 -9.91 9.50 5.13
C ILE A 84 -11.24 8.81 5.47
N LYS A 85 -12.37 9.46 5.19
CA LYS A 85 -13.71 8.89 5.41
C LYS A 85 -14.00 7.69 4.52
N VAL A 86 -13.63 7.75 3.24
CA VAL A 86 -13.80 6.64 2.28
C VAL A 86 -13.06 5.41 2.76
N VAL A 87 -11.76 5.53 3.07
CA VAL A 87 -10.97 4.41 3.56
C VAL A 87 -11.52 3.87 4.89
N LYS A 88 -11.97 4.74 5.80
CA LYS A 88 -12.63 4.29 7.04
C LYS A 88 -13.91 3.50 6.78
N GLY A 89 -14.75 3.97 5.85
CA GLY A 89 -15.95 3.24 5.43
C GLY A 89 -15.63 1.87 4.83
N ASP A 90 -14.62 1.81 3.97
CA ASP A 90 -14.12 0.55 3.39
C ASP A 90 -13.61 -0.40 4.49
N LEU A 91 -12.84 0.11 5.46
CA LEU A 91 -12.37 -0.71 6.59
C LEU A 91 -13.51 -1.23 7.45
N GLN A 92 -14.57 -0.44 7.66
CA GLN A 92 -15.77 -0.87 8.40
C GLN A 92 -16.56 -1.96 7.70
N HIS A 93 -16.40 -2.12 6.38
CA HIS A 93 -16.99 -3.24 5.66
C HIS A 93 -16.39 -4.58 6.11
N PHE A 94 -15.08 -4.61 6.42
CA PHE A 94 -14.35 -5.83 6.78
C PHE A 94 -14.19 -6.01 8.30
N PHE A 95 -14.10 -4.91 9.05
CA PHE A 95 -13.76 -4.92 10.47
C PHE A 95 -14.83 -4.22 11.30
N MET A 96 -15.10 -4.74 12.50
CA MET A 96 -15.92 -4.09 13.51
C MET A 96 -15.11 -2.97 14.17
N LEU A 97 -15.16 -1.78 13.59
CA LEU A 97 -14.45 -0.60 14.08
C LEU A 97 -15.46 0.44 14.60
N ASP A 98 -15.30 0.82 15.86
CA ASP A 98 -15.96 1.98 16.41
C ASP A 98 -15.05 3.21 16.25
N PHE A 99 -15.39 4.09 15.30
CA PHE A 99 -14.65 5.34 15.10
C PHE A 99 -15.12 6.47 16.03
N ASN A 100 -16.18 6.25 16.83
CA ASN A 100 -16.50 7.19 17.93
C ASN A 100 -15.52 7.01 19.09
N ASP A 101 -14.92 5.82 19.22
CA ASP A 101 -13.78 5.61 20.10
C ASP A 101 -12.56 6.39 19.57
N GLN A 102 -12.10 7.36 20.38
CA GLN A 102 -11.03 8.25 19.98
C GLN A 102 -9.69 7.52 19.80
N ALA A 103 -9.43 6.49 20.59
CA ALA A 103 -8.18 5.74 20.51
C ALA A 103 -8.14 4.91 19.22
N MET A 104 -9.25 4.23 18.88
CA MET A 104 -9.39 3.50 17.63
C MET A 104 -9.30 4.46 16.42
N ASN A 105 -9.99 5.60 16.48
CA ASN A 105 -9.94 6.59 15.41
C ASN A 105 -8.50 7.09 15.16
N ARG A 106 -7.76 7.43 16.22
CA ARG A 106 -6.36 7.87 16.14
C ARG A 106 -5.45 6.76 15.63
N PHE A 107 -5.65 5.52 16.08
CA PHE A 107 -4.87 4.38 15.64
C PHE A 107 -5.01 4.16 14.12
N VAL A 108 -6.24 4.16 13.60
CA VAL A 108 -6.49 3.96 12.16
C VAL A 108 -5.92 5.10 11.33
N GLU A 109 -6.14 6.36 11.74
CA GLU A 109 -5.53 7.52 11.05
C GLU A 109 -4.00 7.46 11.06
N HIS A 110 -3.39 7.02 12.17
CA HIS A 110 -1.95 6.84 12.28
C HIS A 110 -1.42 5.75 11.34
N GLN A 111 -2.11 4.61 11.24
CA GLN A 111 -1.76 3.54 10.30
C GLN A 111 -1.87 4.03 8.85
N MET A 112 -2.92 4.80 8.54
CA MET A 112 -3.11 5.38 7.20
C MET A 112 -1.98 6.37 6.87
N LEU A 113 -1.60 7.23 7.82
CA LEU A 113 -0.49 8.17 7.69
C LEU A 113 0.85 7.47 7.44
N ASN A 114 1.18 6.45 8.24
CA ASN A 114 2.43 5.72 8.08
C ASN A 114 2.48 5.00 6.73
N THR A 115 1.38 4.35 6.34
CA THR A 115 1.28 3.71 5.02
C THR A 115 1.45 4.72 3.89
N PHE A 116 0.82 5.89 4.01
CA PHE A 116 0.94 6.96 3.02
C PHE A 116 2.38 7.45 2.85
N LYS A 117 3.11 7.62 3.96
CA LYS A 117 4.54 7.97 3.95
C LYS A 117 5.38 6.90 3.26
N GLU A 118 5.20 5.64 3.62
CA GLU A 118 5.92 4.51 3.00
C GLU A 118 5.65 4.42 1.50
N PHE A 119 4.40 4.65 1.09
CA PHE A 119 4.01 4.65 -0.32
C PHE A 119 4.69 5.78 -1.10
N ARG A 120 4.78 6.97 -0.52
CA ARG A 120 5.52 8.10 -1.11
C ARG A 120 7.01 7.81 -1.22
N ASP A 121 7.60 7.22 -0.19
CA ASP A 121 9.01 6.83 -0.19
C ASP A 121 9.30 5.74 -1.24
N ASP A 122 8.40 4.78 -1.41
CA ASP A 122 8.44 3.79 -2.49
C ASP A 122 8.47 4.46 -3.87
N CYS A 123 7.61 5.46 -4.08
CA CYS A 123 7.54 6.18 -5.36
C CYS A 123 8.80 7.00 -5.62
N HIS A 124 9.34 7.66 -4.59
CA HIS A 124 10.60 8.39 -4.70
C HIS A 124 11.78 7.48 -5.03
N ARG A 125 11.87 6.31 -4.37
CA ARG A 125 12.88 5.30 -4.69
C ARG A 125 12.76 4.79 -6.12
N HIS A 126 11.52 4.61 -6.59
CA HIS A 126 11.24 4.18 -7.96
C HIS A 126 11.68 5.24 -8.98
N PHE A 127 11.34 6.51 -8.75
CA PHE A 127 11.81 7.64 -9.56
C PHE A 127 13.34 7.71 -9.62
N LYS A 128 14.03 7.59 -8.48
CA LYS A 128 15.50 7.57 -8.45
C LYS A 128 16.11 6.43 -9.26
N LYS A 129 15.40 5.30 -9.36
CA LYS A 129 15.86 4.13 -10.11
C LYS A 129 15.62 4.29 -11.61
N TYR A 130 14.50 4.90 -12.00
CA TYR A 130 14.10 5.09 -13.38
C TYR A 130 13.88 6.58 -13.65
N SER A 131 14.93 7.22 -14.17
CA SER A 131 14.91 8.66 -14.47
C SER A 131 14.20 9.00 -15.77
N ASP A 132 13.82 8.01 -16.59
CA ASP A 132 12.96 8.18 -17.76
C ASP A 132 11.53 7.76 -17.40
N LEU A 133 10.56 8.64 -17.68
CA LEU A 133 9.15 8.40 -17.36
C LEU A 133 8.59 7.15 -18.04
N LYS A 134 8.94 6.90 -19.31
CA LYS A 134 8.45 5.71 -20.01
C LYS A 134 8.99 4.44 -19.38
N GLU A 135 10.27 4.41 -19.02
CA GLU A 135 10.88 3.29 -18.32
C GLU A 135 10.31 3.09 -16.91
N ALA A 136 10.07 4.19 -16.19
CA ALA A 136 9.44 4.18 -14.88
C ALA A 136 8.02 3.60 -14.93
N CYS A 137 7.24 3.98 -15.94
CA CYS A 137 5.88 3.49 -16.19
C CYS A 137 5.87 2.02 -16.64
N ALA A 138 6.79 1.60 -17.51
CA ALA A 138 6.93 0.21 -17.94
C ALA A 138 7.29 -0.73 -16.78
N ASN A 139 7.99 -0.21 -15.77
CA ASN A 139 8.36 -0.93 -14.56
C ASN A 139 7.51 -0.56 -13.34
N ALA A 140 6.40 0.16 -13.53
CA ALA A 140 5.61 0.67 -12.42
C ALA A 140 5.08 -0.51 -11.56
N PRO A 141 5.23 -0.45 -10.22
CA PRO A 141 4.61 -1.47 -9.37
C PRO A 141 3.11 -1.52 -9.63
N TYR A 142 2.51 -2.73 -9.59
CA TYR A 142 1.11 -2.96 -9.95
C TYR A 142 0.11 -2.01 -9.25
N ILE A 143 0.47 -1.54 -8.06
CA ILE A 143 -0.28 -0.59 -7.22
C ILE A 143 -0.51 0.76 -7.92
N LEU A 144 0.32 1.09 -8.92
CA LEU A 144 0.26 2.32 -9.70
C LEU A 144 -0.36 2.11 -11.08
N VAL A 145 -0.74 0.87 -11.43
CA VAL A 145 -1.43 0.55 -12.68
C VAL A 145 -2.82 1.19 -12.63
N GLY A 146 -3.13 2.04 -13.60
CA GLY A 146 -4.35 2.84 -13.64
C GLY A 146 -4.24 4.22 -12.98
N ARG A 147 -3.07 4.57 -12.41
CA ARG A 147 -2.79 5.89 -11.80
C ARG A 147 -1.73 6.66 -12.59
N MET A 148 -1.88 6.71 -13.91
CA MET A 148 -0.89 7.31 -14.80
C MET A 148 -0.81 8.83 -14.67
N GLU A 149 -1.93 9.51 -14.45
CA GLU A 149 -1.96 10.98 -14.26
C GLU A 149 -1.20 11.42 -13.01
N ASP A 150 -1.46 10.70 -11.91
CA ASP A 150 -0.74 10.79 -10.64
C ASP A 150 0.79 10.62 -10.82
N TRP A 151 1.20 9.72 -11.72
CA TRP A 151 2.61 9.49 -12.06
C TRP A 151 3.24 10.67 -12.81
N HIS A 152 2.54 11.21 -13.82
CA HIS A 152 3.04 12.38 -14.56
C HIS A 152 3.28 13.55 -13.61
N TYR A 153 2.31 13.84 -12.74
CA TYR A 153 2.45 14.89 -11.72
C TYR A 153 3.66 14.69 -10.81
N LEU A 154 3.85 13.48 -10.30
CA LEU A 154 5.00 13.17 -9.45
C LEU A 154 6.33 13.32 -10.16
N TYR A 155 6.40 12.88 -11.41
CA TYR A 155 7.62 12.97 -12.20
C TYR A 155 7.99 14.42 -12.45
N ASP A 156 7.05 15.27 -12.86
CA ASP A 156 7.26 16.71 -13.02
C ASP A 156 7.72 17.37 -11.71
N TYR A 157 7.10 17.00 -10.59
CA TYR A 157 7.48 17.45 -9.26
C TYR A 157 8.93 17.05 -8.92
N TYR A 158 9.29 15.78 -9.06
CA TYR A 158 10.63 15.31 -8.72
C TYR A 158 11.70 15.87 -9.65
N MET A 159 11.41 16.01 -10.95
CA MET A 159 12.31 16.65 -11.91
C MET A 159 12.54 18.12 -11.56
N SER A 160 11.50 18.87 -11.18
CA SER A 160 11.63 20.26 -10.74
C SER A 160 12.44 20.43 -9.43
N CYS A 161 12.43 19.41 -8.57
CA CYS A 161 13.24 19.38 -7.35
C CYS A 161 14.69 18.98 -7.58
N ALA A 162 14.98 18.19 -8.63
CA ALA A 162 16.33 17.73 -8.96
C ALA A 162 17.16 18.78 -9.72
N SER A 163 16.51 19.76 -10.36
CA SER A 163 17.15 20.86 -11.09
C SER A 163 17.50 22.09 -10.23
N LYS A 164 17.31 22.00 -8.91
CA LYS A 164 17.66 23.05 -7.93
C LYS A 164 18.83 22.58 -7.08
#